data_AF-K2JP32-F1
#
_entry.id   AF-K2JP32-F1
#
_cell.length_a   1.000
_cell.length_b   1.000
_cell.length_c   1.000
_cell.angle_alpha   90.00
_cell.angle_beta   90.00
_cell.angle_gamma   90.00
#
_symmetry.space_group_name_H-M   'P 1'
#
loop_
_entity.id
_entity.type
_entity.pdbx_description
1 polymer ?
#
loop_
_entity_poly.entity_id
_entity_poly.type
_entity_poly.pdbx_seq_one_letter_code
_entity_poly.pdbx_strand_id
1 'polypeptide(L)' 'MKIALAERLPAKLLAILSSLSFFFGSMLFLPSFADYATVGVWAFMAGSALMFIDILLSNS' A
#
# COMPACT_ATOMS: atom_id res chain seq x y z
N MET A 1 26.60 -9.33 -8.19
CA MET A 1 25.82 -8.70 -7.10
C MET A 1 24.77 -7.67 -7.54
N LYS A 2 24.46 -7.53 -8.85
CA LYS A 2 23.40 -6.59 -9.31
C LYS A 2 22.00 -7.23 -9.39
N ILE A 3 21.94 -8.54 -9.67
CA ILE A 3 20.69 -9.28 -9.92
C ILE A 3 19.82 -9.37 -8.65
N ALA A 4 20.43 -9.66 -7.48
CA ALA A 4 19.71 -9.76 -6.21
C ALA A 4 19.18 -8.42 -5.65
N LEU A 5 19.73 -7.27 -6.06
CA LEU A 5 19.26 -5.96 -5.61
C LEU A 5 18.05 -5.50 -6.44
N ALA A 6 18.07 -5.78 -7.75
CA ALA A 6 17.00 -5.46 -8.67
C ALA A 6 15.70 -6.21 -8.36
N GLU A 7 15.77 -7.46 -7.88
CA GLU A 7 14.61 -8.24 -7.44
C GLU A 7 14.05 -7.80 -6.07
N ARG A 8 14.89 -7.22 -5.20
CA ARG A 8 14.46 -6.72 -3.88
C ARG A 8 13.87 -5.31 -3.89
N LEU A 9 14.19 -4.52 -4.92
CA LEU A 9 13.65 -3.19 -5.15
C LEU A 9 12.12 -3.16 -5.37
N PRO A 10 11.51 -4.01 -6.21
CA PRO A 10 10.05 -4.01 -6.40
C PRO A 10 9.28 -4.41 -5.14
N ALA A 11 9.79 -5.37 -4.35
CA ALA A 11 9.17 -5.77 -3.07
C ALA A 11 9.15 -4.60 -2.06
N LYS A 12 10.27 -3.89 -1.90
CA LYS A 12 10.30 -2.68 -1.05
C LYS A 12 9.36 -1.58 -1.55
N LEU A 13 9.20 -1.44 -2.86
CA LEU A 13 8.28 -0.45 -3.43
C LEU A 13 6.82 -0.81 -3.13
N LEU A 14 6.42 -2.08 -3.28
CA LEU A 14 5.08 -2.57 -2.95
C LEU A 14 4.73 -2.28 -1.47
N ALA A 15 5.64 -2.58 -0.55
CA ALA A 15 5.46 -2.29 0.88
C ALA A 15 5.35 -0.79 1.18
N ILE A 16 6.10 0.06 0.48
CA ILE A 16 6.01 1.52 0.62
C ILE A 16 4.66 2.01 0.10
N LEU A 17 4.23 1.56 -1.08
CA LEU A 17 2.97 1.98 -1.70
C LEU A 17 1.74 1.53 -0.89
N SER A 18 1.77 0.32 -0.32
CA SER A 18 0.72 -0.14 0.58
C SER A 18 0.66 0.71 1.84
N SER A 19 1.82 0.99 2.47
CA SER A 19 1.91 1.84 3.66
C SER A 19 1.41 3.27 3.42
N LEU A 20 1.76 3.87 2.29
CA LEU A 20 1.28 5.21 1.92
C LEU A 20 -0.24 5.21 1.67
N SER A 21 -0.75 4.19 0.97
CA SER A 21 -2.19 4.05 0.73
C SER A 21 -2.98 3.92 2.03
N PHE A 22 -2.46 3.16 2.99
CA PHE A 22 -3.08 3.06 4.33
C PHE A 22 -2.99 4.36 5.11
N PHE A 23 -1.83 5.02 5.09
CA PHE A 23 -1.64 6.27 5.82
C PHE A 23 -2.61 7.35 5.32
N PHE A 24 -2.62 7.63 4.02
CA PHE A 24 -3.52 8.64 3.45
C PHE A 24 -4.98 8.19 3.45
N GLY A 25 -5.26 6.91 3.19
CA GLY A 25 -6.61 6.36 3.30
C GLY A 25 -7.19 6.54 4.70
N SER A 26 -6.37 6.38 5.75
CA SER A 26 -6.77 6.58 7.16
C SER A 26 -7.04 8.02 7.50
N MET A 27 -6.30 8.96 6.90
CA MET A 27 -6.55 10.38 7.10
C MET A 27 -7.93 10.80 6.60
N LEU A 28 -8.41 10.20 5.51
CA LEU A 28 -9.72 10.53 4.93
C LEU A 28 -10.91 10.04 5.78
N PHE A 29 -10.66 9.25 6.84
CA PHE A 29 -11.69 8.91 7.82
C PHE A 29 -11.78 9.90 8.99
N LEU A 30 -10.93 10.92 9.05
CA LEU A 30 -11.10 11.98 10.04
C LEU A 30 -12.39 12.75 9.76
N PRO A 31 -13.09 13.25 10.81
CA PRO A 31 -14.35 13.99 10.65
C PRO A 31 -14.25 15.18 9.69
N SER A 32 -13.10 15.87 9.68
CA SER A 32 -12.83 17.01 8.78
C SER A 32 -12.78 16.63 7.29
N PHE A 33 -12.65 15.35 6.96
CA PHE A 33 -12.58 14.82 5.60
C PHE A 33 -13.70 13.80 5.32
N ALA A 34 -14.77 13.78 6.12
CA ALA A 34 -15.84 12.79 6.02
C ALA A 34 -16.46 12.70 4.61
N ASP A 35 -16.54 13.81 3.88
CA ASP A 35 -17.03 13.84 2.49
C ASP A 35 -16.17 12.99 1.52
N TYR A 36 -14.91 12.76 1.88
CA TYR A 36 -13.94 11.96 1.12
C TYR A 36 -13.79 10.53 1.67
N ALA A 37 -14.63 10.10 2.62
CA ALA A 37 -14.53 8.79 3.25
C ALA A 37 -14.55 7.64 2.20
N THR A 38 -15.36 7.77 1.14
CA THR A 38 -15.37 6.79 0.03
C THR A 38 -14.02 6.69 -0.67
N VAL A 39 -13.33 7.82 -0.89
CA VAL A 39 -11.96 7.82 -1.44
C VAL A 39 -10.99 7.16 -0.46
N GLY A 40 -11.16 7.40 0.85
CA GLY A 40 -10.43 6.72 1.91
C GLY A 40 -10.59 5.20 1.86
N VAL A 41 -11.82 4.70 1.70
CA VAL A 41 -12.10 3.27 1.54
C VAL A 41 -11.37 2.69 0.33
N TRP A 42 -11.44 3.34 -0.83
CA TRP A 42 -10.75 2.87 -2.02
C TRP A 42 -9.23 2.85 -1.86
N ALA A 43 -8.65 3.87 -1.22
CA ALA A 43 -7.23 3.90 -0.89
C ALA A 43 -6.83 2.75 0.06
N PHE A 44 -7.65 2.46 1.06
CA PHE A 44 -7.45 1.31 1.94
C PHE A 44 -7.54 -0.03 1.21
N MET A 45 -8.55 -0.21 0.35
CA MET A 45 -8.71 -1.43 -0.43
C MET A 45 -7.50 -1.65 -1.36
N ALA A 46 -7.04 -0.59 -2.03
CA ALA A 46 -5.85 -0.62 -2.86
C ALA A 46 -4.59 -0.95 -2.05
N GLY A 47 -4.40 -0.32 -0.88
CA GLY A 47 -3.28 -0.61 0.02
C GLY A 47 -3.27 -2.08 0.48
N SER A 48 -4.44 -2.63 0.83
CA SER A 48 -4.62 -4.03 1.19
C SER A 48 -4.26 -4.98 0.04
N ALA A 49 -4.68 -4.67 -1.18
CA ALA A 49 -4.35 -5.46 -2.35
C ALA A 49 -2.84 -5.46 -2.63
N LEU A 50 -2.19 -4.30 -2.54
CA LEU A 50 -0.73 -4.17 -2.72
C LEU A 50 0.04 -4.95 -1.65
N MET A 51 -0.39 -4.87 -0.38
CA MET A 51 0.20 -5.66 0.71
C MET A 51 0.00 -7.16 0.49
N PHE A 52 -1.17 -7.58 0.01
CA PHE A 52 -1.43 -8.99 -0.29
C PHE A 52 -0.50 -9.51 -1.40
N ILE A 53 -0.31 -8.73 -2.47
CA ILE A 53 0.64 -9.06 -3.54
C ILE A 53 2.07 -9.14 -2.99
N ASP A 54 2.49 -8.18 -2.16
CA ASP A 54 3.82 -8.17 -1.54
C ASP A 54 4.07 -9.43 -0.70
N ILE A 55 3.09 -9.84 0.10
CA ILE A 55 3.15 -11.05 0.92
C ILE A 55 3.25 -12.31 0.05
N LEU A 56 2.49 -12.39 -1.04
CA LEU A 56 2.53 -13.53 -1.96
C LEU A 56 3.91 -13.66 -2.63
N LEU A 57 4.46 -12.54 -3.11
CA LEU A 57 5.76 -12.52 -3.79
C LEU A 57 6.94 -12.69 -2.83
N SER A 58 6.81 -12.28 -1.57
CA SER A 58 7.87 -12.40 -0.56
C SER A 58 7.98 -13.78 0.08
N ASN A 59 6.92 -14.60 0.02
CA ASN A 59 6.88 -15.95 0.60
C ASN A 59 7.08 -17.08 -0.44
N SER A 60 7.28 -16.74 -1.72
CA SER A 60 7.57 -17.66 -2.83
C SER A 60 9.04 -17.61 -3.23
#